data_AF-A0A7M2A427-F1
#
_entry.id   AF-A0A7M2A427-F1
#
_cell.length_a   1.000
_cell.length_b   1.000
_cell.length_c   1.000
_cell.angle_alpha   90.00
_cell.angle_beta   90.00
_cell.angle_gamma   90.00
#
_symmetry.space_group_name_H-M   'P 1'
#
loop_
_entity.id
_entity.type
_entity.pdbx_description
1 polymer ?
#
loop_
_entity_poly.entity_id
_entity_poly.type
_entity_poly.pdbx_seq_one_letter_code
_entity_poly.pdbx_strand_id
1 'polypeptide(L)'
;MRNKLETSGDHSPILNDCNITMYNQMKYDSVMARKNEIYIPIIEELISIDQNIFKAKFSNRIDNKFIKEVISRQYKYRVEDALLNKLIKIDGFISEFNKIDIENISGHIIVEMFTKGFIELYGDINDGEVPIYYEGYIIDYDTVYPEEYENIELIAFNSELLKGIIQDADDYIEYENELYNRSLINMFEFALAARNKKYSPKRIPIIDWDGIPEYYIASQSDFNELYNTHSSIIAKRSFKQKINDLCKELANDVDRILKEIFIKYEKE
;
A
#
# COMPACT_ATOMS: atom_id res chain seq x y z
N MET A 1 -71.17 -68.70 -3.52
CA MET A 1 -70.24 -68.35 -2.41
C MET A 1 -69.20 -67.38 -2.95
N ARG A 2 -68.90 -66.33 -2.18
CA ARG A 2 -68.02 -65.18 -2.48
C ARG A 2 -66.53 -65.51 -2.29
N ASN A 3 -65.66 -64.90 -3.10
CA ASN A 3 -64.65 -63.87 -2.74
C ASN A 3 -63.57 -63.81 -3.84
N LYS A 4 -63.38 -62.68 -4.54
CA LYS A 4 -62.66 -61.44 -4.14
C LYS A 4 -61.14 -61.66 -4.02
N LEU A 5 -60.39 -61.21 -5.02
CA LEU A 5 -59.50 -60.03 -4.96
C LEU A 5 -58.58 -60.02 -6.18
N GLU A 6 -58.98 -59.23 -7.18
CA GLU A 6 -58.04 -58.54 -8.06
C GLU A 6 -57.19 -57.60 -7.20
N THR A 7 -55.88 -57.67 -7.36
CA THR A 7 -54.98 -56.57 -6.97
C THR A 7 -54.25 -56.13 -8.23
N SER A 8 -54.89 -55.22 -8.96
CA SER A 8 -54.19 -54.25 -9.78
C SER A 8 -53.29 -53.45 -8.82
N GLY A 9 -52.00 -53.75 -8.82
CA GLY A 9 -51.00 -52.93 -8.18
C GLY A 9 -50.89 -51.61 -8.95
N ASP A 10 -51.82 -50.70 -8.67
CA ASP A 10 -51.66 -49.28 -8.98
C ASP A 10 -50.41 -48.80 -8.26
N HIS A 11 -49.31 -48.66 -8.99
CA HIS A 11 -48.16 -47.89 -8.55
C HIS A 11 -48.66 -46.47 -8.27
N SER A 12 -48.70 -46.09 -6.99
CA SER A 12 -49.16 -44.79 -6.52
C SER A 12 -48.47 -43.64 -7.27
N PRO A 13 -49.22 -42.67 -7.84
CA PRO A 13 -48.65 -41.48 -8.50
C PRO A 13 -47.93 -40.52 -7.54
N ILE A 14 -48.04 -40.73 -6.23
CA ILE A 14 -47.69 -39.74 -5.20
C ILE A 14 -46.18 -39.70 -4.91
N LEU A 15 -45.41 -40.72 -5.31
CA LEU A 15 -43.96 -40.80 -5.01
C LEU A 15 -43.06 -40.01 -5.98
N ASN A 16 -43.57 -39.60 -7.15
CA ASN A 16 -42.77 -38.81 -8.10
C ASN A 16 -42.85 -37.31 -7.81
N ASP A 17 -44.01 -36.78 -7.42
CA ASP A 17 -44.16 -35.34 -7.15
C ASP A 17 -43.44 -34.91 -5.87
N CYS A 18 -43.51 -35.67 -4.78
CA CYS A 18 -42.83 -35.30 -3.52
C CYS A 18 -41.29 -35.27 -3.65
N ASN A 19 -40.69 -36.17 -4.43
CA ASN A 19 -39.24 -36.19 -4.65
C ASN A 19 -38.78 -35.00 -5.50
N ILE A 20 -39.59 -34.58 -6.49
CA ILE A 20 -39.30 -33.41 -7.33
C ILE A 20 -39.38 -32.13 -6.49
N THR A 21 -40.40 -31.99 -5.63
CA THR A 21 -40.54 -30.80 -4.78
C THR A 21 -39.44 -30.72 -3.72
N MET A 22 -39.08 -31.83 -3.07
CA MET A 22 -37.99 -31.87 -2.08
C MET A 22 -36.62 -31.60 -2.72
N TYR A 23 -36.36 -32.17 -3.91
CA TYR A 23 -35.14 -31.91 -4.67
C TYR A 23 -35.01 -30.43 -5.08
N ASN A 24 -36.11 -29.82 -5.54
CA ASN A 24 -36.14 -28.40 -5.89
C ASN A 24 -35.95 -27.50 -4.67
N GLN A 25 -36.51 -27.86 -3.51
CA GLN A 25 -36.30 -27.16 -2.24
C GLN A 25 -34.82 -27.22 -1.79
N MET A 26 -34.22 -28.43 -1.79
CA MET A 26 -32.80 -28.59 -1.43
C MET A 26 -31.87 -27.83 -2.39
N LYS A 27 -32.23 -27.76 -3.68
CA LYS A 27 -31.50 -26.97 -4.68
C LYS A 27 -31.62 -25.47 -4.40
N TYR A 28 -32.81 -24.99 -4.05
CA TYR A 28 -33.02 -23.60 -3.64
C TYR A 28 -32.19 -23.24 -2.40
N ASP A 29 -32.28 -24.05 -1.34
CA ASP A 29 -31.54 -23.82 -0.08
C ASP A 29 -30.03 -23.79 -0.33
N SER A 30 -29.52 -24.70 -1.17
CA SER A 30 -28.10 -24.72 -1.57
C SER A 30 -27.68 -23.46 -2.33
N VAL A 31 -28.52 -22.96 -3.24
CA VAL A 31 -28.23 -21.71 -3.99
C VAL A 31 -28.23 -20.50 -3.06
N MET A 32 -29.19 -20.40 -2.15
CA MET A 32 -29.26 -19.32 -1.16
C MET A 32 -28.09 -19.34 -0.19
N ALA A 33 -27.67 -20.53 0.26
CA ALA A 33 -26.46 -20.68 1.06
C ALA A 33 -25.22 -20.16 0.31
N ARG A 34 -25.05 -20.51 -0.98
CA ARG A 34 -23.92 -20.01 -1.79
C ARG A 34 -23.95 -18.50 -1.98
N LYS A 35 -25.13 -17.91 -2.21
CA LYS A 35 -25.32 -16.45 -2.27
C LYS A 35 -24.79 -15.76 -1.02
N ASN A 36 -25.26 -16.22 0.15
CA ASN A 36 -24.99 -15.59 1.43
C ASN A 36 -23.58 -15.86 1.97
N GLU A 37 -23.04 -17.06 1.75
CA GLU A 37 -21.75 -17.47 2.32
C GLU A 37 -20.55 -17.19 1.41
N ILE A 38 -20.77 -16.90 0.12
CA ILE A 38 -19.70 -16.76 -0.86
C ILE A 38 -19.80 -15.43 -1.60
N TYR A 39 -20.87 -15.21 -2.35
CA TYR A 39 -20.93 -14.10 -3.30
C TYR A 39 -21.14 -12.74 -2.61
N ILE A 40 -21.99 -12.68 -1.59
CA ILE A 40 -22.16 -11.46 -0.78
C ILE A 40 -20.84 -11.08 -0.06
N PRO A 41 -20.16 -11.98 0.65
CA PRO A 41 -18.90 -11.63 1.30
C PRO A 41 -17.78 -11.24 0.31
N ILE A 42 -17.73 -11.85 -0.89
CA ILE A 42 -16.77 -11.42 -1.94
C ILE A 42 -17.05 -9.97 -2.35
N ILE A 43 -18.30 -9.61 -2.68
CA ILE A 43 -18.59 -8.26 -3.15
C ILE A 43 -18.38 -7.21 -2.06
N GLU A 44 -18.72 -7.53 -0.80
CA GLU A 44 -18.45 -6.67 0.35
C GLU A 44 -16.94 -6.41 0.55
N GLU A 45 -16.11 -7.44 0.44
CA GLU A 45 -14.66 -7.28 0.55
C GLU A 45 -14.08 -6.49 -0.63
N LEU A 46 -14.55 -6.71 -1.86
CA LEU A 46 -14.13 -5.92 -3.03
C LEU A 46 -14.47 -4.44 -2.89
N ILE A 47 -15.66 -4.11 -2.36
CA ILE A 47 -16.06 -2.74 -2.05
C ILE A 47 -15.15 -2.16 -0.96
N SER A 48 -14.81 -2.93 0.07
CA SER A 48 -13.89 -2.50 1.11
C SER A 48 -12.49 -2.20 0.55
N ILE A 49 -11.97 -3.07 -0.32
CA ILE A 49 -10.68 -2.88 -1.00
C ILE A 49 -10.71 -1.60 -1.83
N ASP A 50 -11.74 -1.40 -2.66
CA ASP A 50 -11.91 -0.19 -3.47
C ASP A 50 -11.92 1.08 -2.61
N GLN A 51 -12.75 1.08 -1.55
CA GLN A 51 -12.79 2.19 -0.60
C GLN A 51 -11.45 2.44 0.09
N ASN A 52 -10.73 1.39 0.48
CA ASN A 52 -9.39 1.54 1.07
C ASN A 52 -8.39 2.07 0.05
N ILE A 53 -8.45 1.68 -1.22
CA ILE A 53 -7.52 2.20 -2.24
C ILE A 53 -7.77 3.69 -2.55
N PHE A 54 -9.03 4.13 -2.51
CA PHE A 54 -9.42 5.50 -2.79
C PHE A 54 -9.36 6.43 -1.56
N LYS A 55 -9.67 5.92 -0.36
CA LYS A 55 -9.70 6.69 0.89
C LYS A 55 -8.44 6.53 1.73
N ALA A 56 -7.73 5.42 1.63
CA ALA A 56 -6.51 5.24 2.39
C ALA A 56 -5.37 6.03 1.76
N LYS A 57 -4.64 6.72 2.63
CA LYS A 57 -3.33 7.31 2.36
C LYS A 57 -2.49 6.24 1.62
N PHE A 58 -1.82 6.63 0.54
CA PHE A 58 -1.05 5.77 -0.39
C PHE A 58 -0.10 4.77 0.30
N SER A 59 0.21 4.99 1.58
CA SER A 59 1.00 4.16 2.49
C SER A 59 0.29 2.94 3.12
N ASN A 60 -1.05 2.89 3.16
CA ASN A 60 -1.74 1.84 3.91
C ASN A 60 -1.71 0.47 3.20
N ARG A 61 -1.65 -0.60 3.99
CA ARG A 61 -1.77 -1.98 3.50
C ARG A 61 -3.24 -2.33 3.24
N ILE A 62 -3.47 -3.11 2.19
CA ILE A 62 -4.79 -3.61 1.80
C ILE A 62 -5.00 -5.00 2.42
N ASP A 63 -6.15 -5.21 3.08
CA ASP A 63 -6.55 -6.50 3.63
C ASP A 63 -7.59 -7.17 2.72
N ASN A 64 -7.47 -8.48 2.52
CA ASN A 64 -8.30 -9.29 1.60
C ASN A 64 -8.49 -10.73 2.13
N LYS A 65 -8.88 -10.84 3.40
CA LYS A 65 -8.97 -12.11 4.15
C LYS A 65 -9.93 -13.09 3.50
N PHE A 66 -11.12 -12.65 3.09
CA PHE A 66 -12.14 -13.54 2.57
C PHE A 66 -11.76 -14.09 1.19
N ILE A 67 -11.24 -13.24 0.30
CA ILE A 67 -10.69 -13.64 -1.00
C ILE A 67 -9.59 -14.70 -0.80
N LYS A 68 -8.66 -14.48 0.14
CA LYS A 68 -7.63 -15.48 0.50
C LYS A 68 -8.23 -16.78 1.03
N GLU A 69 -9.26 -16.71 1.86
CA GLU A 69 -9.96 -17.90 2.35
C GLU A 69 -10.60 -18.67 1.19
N VAL A 70 -11.30 -17.99 0.29
CA VAL A 70 -11.92 -18.60 -0.89
C VAL A 70 -10.87 -19.30 -1.73
N ILE A 71 -9.75 -18.64 -2.05
CA ILE A 71 -8.65 -19.23 -2.84
C ILE A 71 -8.07 -20.47 -2.15
N SER A 72 -7.77 -20.38 -0.85
CA SER A 72 -7.13 -21.48 -0.11
C SER A 72 -8.07 -22.65 0.18
N ARG A 73 -9.38 -22.42 0.27
CA ARG A 73 -10.38 -23.44 0.62
C ARG A 73 -11.29 -23.78 -0.56
N GLN A 74 -10.74 -23.93 -1.76
CA GLN A 74 -11.54 -24.27 -2.95
C GLN A 74 -12.35 -25.56 -2.80
N TYR A 75 -11.88 -26.55 -2.02
CA TYR A 75 -12.65 -27.76 -1.71
C TYR A 75 -14.02 -27.46 -1.05
N LYS A 76 -14.11 -26.38 -0.27
CA LYS A 76 -15.30 -25.89 0.42
C LYS A 76 -16.14 -24.98 -0.49
N TYR A 77 -15.51 -23.97 -1.08
CA TYR A 77 -16.23 -22.90 -1.78
C TYR A 77 -16.63 -23.28 -3.21
N ARG A 78 -15.76 -24.01 -3.94
CA ARG A 78 -15.99 -24.46 -5.32
C ARG A 78 -16.55 -23.33 -6.21
N VAL A 79 -15.83 -22.21 -6.25
CA VAL A 79 -16.18 -21.12 -7.18
C VAL A 79 -15.73 -21.50 -8.58
N GLU A 80 -16.39 -20.96 -9.60
CA GLU A 80 -16.06 -21.22 -10.99
C GLU A 80 -14.64 -20.75 -11.33
N ASP A 81 -13.92 -21.49 -12.16
CA ASP A 81 -12.52 -21.23 -12.52
C ASP A 81 -12.29 -19.80 -13.04
N ALA A 82 -13.23 -19.26 -13.82
CA ALA A 82 -13.13 -17.89 -14.34
C ALA A 82 -13.10 -16.86 -13.21
N LEU A 83 -13.96 -17.01 -12.18
CA LEU A 83 -13.98 -16.15 -11.01
C LEU A 83 -12.74 -16.40 -10.14
N LEU A 84 -12.39 -17.66 -9.89
CA LEU A 84 -11.21 -18.04 -9.11
C LEU A 84 -9.92 -17.44 -9.68
N ASN A 85 -9.72 -17.51 -10.98
CA ASN A 85 -8.52 -16.96 -11.62
C ASN A 85 -8.39 -15.45 -11.41
N LYS A 86 -9.50 -14.71 -11.44
CA LYS A 86 -9.51 -13.27 -11.15
C LYS A 86 -9.26 -12.98 -9.66
N LEU A 87 -9.82 -13.80 -8.76
CA LEU A 87 -9.54 -13.72 -7.32
C LEU A 87 -8.05 -13.96 -7.00
N ILE A 88 -7.43 -14.96 -7.63
CA ILE A 88 -5.99 -15.22 -7.50
C ILE A 88 -5.18 -14.02 -8.01
N LYS A 89 -5.58 -13.47 -9.16
CA LYS A 89 -4.89 -12.34 -9.78
C LYS A 89 -4.96 -11.08 -8.89
N ILE A 90 -6.11 -10.78 -8.31
CA ILE A 90 -6.23 -9.61 -7.43
C ILE A 90 -5.46 -9.80 -6.12
N ASP A 91 -5.46 -11.00 -5.54
CA ASP A 91 -4.63 -11.33 -4.38
C ASP A 91 -3.14 -11.14 -4.66
N GLY A 92 -2.68 -11.60 -5.83
CA GLY A 92 -1.30 -11.39 -6.28
C GLY A 92 -0.93 -9.91 -6.38
N PHE A 93 -1.78 -9.08 -6.99
CA PHE A 93 -1.52 -7.64 -7.06
C PHE A 93 -1.55 -6.95 -5.70
N ILE A 94 -2.46 -7.33 -4.80
CA ILE A 94 -2.51 -6.83 -3.42
C ILE A 94 -1.22 -7.20 -2.67
N SER A 95 -0.73 -8.43 -2.84
CA SER A 95 0.53 -8.88 -2.24
C SER A 95 1.71 -8.02 -2.68
N GLU A 96 1.88 -7.80 -4.00
CA GLU A 96 2.95 -6.94 -4.52
C GLU A 96 2.80 -5.48 -4.08
N PHE A 97 1.58 -4.95 -4.05
CA PHE A 97 1.32 -3.60 -3.53
C PHE A 97 1.73 -3.46 -2.05
N ASN A 98 1.43 -4.45 -1.23
CA ASN A 98 1.69 -4.47 0.22
C ASN A 98 3.15 -4.76 0.59
N LYS A 99 3.99 -5.21 -0.35
CA LYS A 99 5.44 -5.37 -0.18
C LYS A 99 6.20 -4.06 -0.27
N ILE A 100 5.65 -3.07 -0.98
CA ILE A 100 6.31 -1.80 -1.21
C ILE A 100 6.12 -0.91 0.01
N ASP A 101 7.20 -0.71 0.76
CA ASP A 101 7.26 0.15 1.93
C ASP A 101 7.61 1.59 1.54
N ILE A 102 6.59 2.46 1.57
CA ILE A 102 6.76 3.87 1.22
C ILE A 102 7.60 4.61 2.24
N GLU A 103 7.41 4.32 3.54
CA GLU A 103 8.09 5.05 4.60
C GLU A 103 9.60 4.77 4.53
N ASN A 104 9.96 3.52 4.28
CA ASN A 104 11.36 3.15 4.08
C ASN A 104 11.98 3.81 2.83
N ILE A 105 11.27 3.82 1.70
CA ILE A 105 11.76 4.48 0.46
C ILE A 105 11.97 5.97 0.71
N SER A 106 10.97 6.65 1.29
CA SER A 106 11.05 8.09 1.55
C SER A 106 12.16 8.43 2.54
N GLY A 107 12.33 7.65 3.61
CA GLY A 107 13.41 7.83 4.57
C GLY A 107 14.79 7.73 3.91
N HIS A 108 15.00 6.73 3.05
CA HIS A 108 16.26 6.61 2.29
C HIS A 108 16.49 7.78 1.33
N ILE A 109 15.48 8.23 0.60
CA ILE A 109 15.60 9.43 -0.26
C ILE A 109 16.04 10.64 0.57
N ILE A 110 15.46 10.84 1.75
CA ILE A 110 15.79 11.97 2.63
C ILE A 110 17.24 11.86 3.15
N VAL A 111 17.69 10.68 3.54
CA VAL A 111 19.08 10.44 3.96
C VAL A 111 20.05 10.73 2.80
N GLU A 112 19.73 10.27 1.59
CA GLU A 112 20.54 10.55 0.39
C GLU A 112 20.60 12.04 0.07
N MET A 113 19.45 12.73 0.10
CA MET A 113 19.37 14.18 -0.09
C MET A 113 20.22 14.93 0.94
N PHE A 114 20.09 14.57 2.21
CA PHE A 114 20.88 15.16 3.29
C PHE A 114 22.37 14.93 3.08
N THR A 115 22.75 13.68 2.81
CA THR A 115 24.16 13.29 2.64
C THR A 115 24.79 14.07 1.50
N LYS A 116 24.12 14.13 0.35
CA LYS A 116 24.61 14.88 -0.82
C LYS A 116 24.76 16.37 -0.52
N GLY A 117 23.71 17.01 0.00
CA GLY A 117 23.78 18.45 0.31
C GLY A 117 24.78 18.78 1.42
N PHE A 118 24.93 17.89 2.41
CA PHE A 118 25.93 18.03 3.45
C PHE A 118 27.36 17.97 2.89
N ILE A 119 27.63 17.00 2.00
CA ILE A 119 28.94 16.86 1.36
C ILE A 119 29.25 18.09 0.50
N GLU A 120 28.27 18.62 -0.23
CA GLU A 120 28.45 19.82 -1.04
C GLU A 120 28.72 21.06 -0.16
N LEU A 121 28.08 21.16 1.01
CA LEU A 121 28.23 22.31 1.92
C LEU A 121 29.51 22.26 2.76
N TYR A 122 29.86 21.10 3.31
CA TYR A 122 30.91 20.94 4.33
C TYR A 122 32.07 20.04 3.89
N GLY A 123 31.97 19.41 2.73
CA GLY A 123 32.91 18.38 2.29
C GLY A 123 32.52 16.99 2.80
N ASP A 124 33.12 15.98 2.19
CA ASP A 124 32.89 14.58 2.51
C ASP A 124 33.59 14.16 3.81
N ILE A 125 32.93 13.28 4.58
CA ILE A 125 33.48 12.68 5.79
C ILE A 125 33.84 11.23 5.48
N ASN A 126 35.12 10.95 5.29
CA ASN A 126 35.61 9.61 5.00
C ASN A 126 36.31 9.04 6.24
N ASP A 127 35.85 7.89 6.74
CA ASP A 127 36.43 7.20 7.91
C ASP A 127 36.61 8.08 9.16
N GLY A 128 35.71 9.05 9.36
CA GLY A 128 35.78 10.00 10.46
C GLY A 128 36.82 11.09 10.26
N GLU A 129 37.21 11.38 9.02
CA GLU A 129 38.11 12.47 8.68
C GLU A 129 37.45 13.43 7.68
N VAL A 130 37.70 14.73 7.84
CA VAL A 130 37.31 15.76 6.86
C VAL A 130 38.51 16.50 6.33
N PRO A 131 38.55 16.80 5.02
CA PRO A 131 39.61 17.61 4.44
C PRO A 131 39.51 19.07 4.90
N ILE A 132 40.66 19.64 5.26
CA ILE A 132 40.84 21.08 5.51
C ILE A 132 41.29 21.73 4.20
N TYR A 133 40.57 22.77 3.78
CA TYR A 133 40.84 23.51 2.55
C TYR A 133 41.50 24.87 2.79
N TYR A 134 42.43 25.24 1.90
CA TYR A 134 42.96 26.61 1.77
C TYR A 134 43.06 26.97 0.29
N GLU A 135 42.44 28.09 -0.11
CA GLU A 135 42.36 28.54 -1.51
C GLU A 135 41.90 27.45 -2.50
N GLY A 136 41.00 26.57 -2.07
CA GLY A 136 40.44 25.48 -2.88
C GLY A 136 41.29 24.21 -2.96
N TYR A 137 42.42 24.14 -2.25
CA TYR A 137 43.27 22.95 -2.16
C TYR A 137 43.16 22.28 -0.79
N ILE A 138 43.16 20.94 -0.78
CA ILE A 138 43.25 20.15 0.48
C ILE A 138 44.66 20.31 1.03
N ILE A 139 44.76 20.82 2.26
CA ILE A 139 46.03 21.06 2.95
C ILE A 139 46.27 20.14 4.15
N ASP A 140 45.21 19.57 4.73
CA ASP A 140 45.27 18.67 5.90
C ASP A 140 43.94 17.91 6.08
N TYR A 141 43.84 17.04 7.09
CA TYR A 141 42.63 16.34 7.50
C TYR A 141 42.37 16.51 9.01
N ASP A 142 41.10 16.69 9.39
CA ASP A 142 40.68 16.74 10.80
C ASP A 142 39.83 15.52 11.16
N THR A 143 40.05 14.93 12.34
CA THR A 143 39.24 13.81 12.83
C THR A 143 37.91 14.33 13.38
N VAL A 144 36.80 13.84 12.83
CA VAL A 144 35.45 14.25 13.18
C VAL A 144 34.52 13.05 13.41
N TYR A 145 33.57 13.22 14.31
CA TYR A 145 32.47 12.28 14.48
C TYR A 145 31.31 12.71 13.56
N PRO A 146 30.86 11.89 12.60
CA PRO A 146 29.79 12.23 11.67
C PRO A 146 28.40 12.08 12.29
N GLU A 147 28.19 12.68 13.47
CA GLU A 147 26.93 12.56 14.23
C GLU A 147 25.73 13.10 13.43
N GLU A 148 25.96 14.00 12.47
CA GLU A 148 24.93 14.48 11.55
C GLU A 148 24.31 13.36 10.70
N TYR A 149 25.12 12.40 10.24
CA TYR A 149 24.64 11.26 9.46
C TYR A 149 23.85 10.27 10.33
N GLU A 150 24.31 10.01 11.55
CA GLU A 150 23.57 9.18 12.51
C GLU A 150 22.22 9.83 12.89
N ASN A 151 22.21 11.15 13.09
CA ASN A 151 21.01 11.89 13.44
C ASN A 151 19.98 11.94 12.30
N ILE A 152 20.42 12.09 11.04
CA ILE A 152 19.47 12.05 9.92
C ILE A 152 18.89 10.64 9.77
N GLU A 153 19.70 9.59 9.91
CA GLU A 153 19.21 8.21 9.87
C GLU A 153 18.19 7.93 10.98
N LEU A 154 18.36 8.55 12.16
CA LEU A 154 17.39 8.44 13.25
C LEU A 154 16.03 9.08 12.92
N ILE A 155 16.04 10.28 12.34
CA ILE A 155 14.82 11.09 12.19
C ILE A 155 14.12 10.91 10.83
N ALA A 156 14.84 10.49 9.78
CA ALA A 156 14.31 10.35 8.43
C ALA A 156 13.15 9.35 8.31
N PHE A 157 13.07 8.39 9.23
CA PHE A 157 12.00 7.38 9.28
C PHE A 157 10.86 7.74 10.24
N ASN A 158 10.80 8.98 10.74
CA ASN A 158 9.72 9.43 11.59
C ASN A 158 8.39 9.50 10.81
N SER A 159 7.42 8.67 11.18
CA SER A 159 6.15 8.55 10.45
C SER A 159 5.29 9.83 10.40
N GLU A 160 5.42 10.75 11.37
CA GLU A 160 4.66 12.01 11.38
C GLU A 160 5.27 13.00 10.38
N LEU A 161 6.59 13.17 10.44
CA LEU A 161 7.31 14.05 9.51
C LEU A 161 7.23 13.51 8.07
N LEU A 162 7.34 12.19 7.87
CA LEU A 162 7.15 11.58 6.56
C LEU A 162 5.75 11.82 5.98
N LYS A 163 4.70 11.83 6.82
CA LYS A 163 3.36 12.21 6.36
C LYS A 163 3.31 13.67 5.93
N GLY A 164 3.95 14.57 6.68
CA GLY A 164 4.06 15.98 6.31
C GLY A 164 4.79 16.20 4.98
N ILE A 165 5.75 15.33 4.64
CA ILE A 165 6.44 15.39 3.34
C ILE A 165 5.58 14.80 2.22
N ILE A 166 4.98 13.64 2.43
CA ILE A 166 4.34 12.85 1.35
C ILE A 166 2.88 13.27 1.09
N GLN A 167 2.17 13.75 2.11
CA GLN A 167 0.71 13.94 2.07
C GLN A 167 0.30 15.40 2.21
N ASP A 168 1.04 16.19 2.98
CA ASP A 168 0.68 17.58 3.26
C ASP A 168 1.39 18.51 2.27
N ALA A 169 0.95 18.43 1.01
CA ALA A 169 1.52 19.15 -0.12
C ALA A 169 1.38 20.68 -0.05
N ASP A 170 0.89 21.25 1.05
CA ASP A 170 0.71 22.68 1.30
C ASP A 170 1.48 23.18 2.54
N ASP A 171 2.17 22.30 3.30
CA ASP A 171 2.97 22.71 4.46
C ASP A 171 4.40 23.12 4.05
N TYR A 172 4.50 24.33 3.53
CA TYR A 172 5.77 24.96 3.18
C TYR A 172 6.17 26.06 4.16
N ILE A 173 7.47 26.31 4.19
CA ILE A 173 8.08 27.49 4.79
C ILE A 173 8.81 28.26 3.69
N GLU A 174 8.68 29.58 3.71
CA GLU A 174 9.37 30.48 2.77
C GLU A 174 10.71 30.91 3.39
N TYR A 175 11.78 30.78 2.60
CA TYR A 175 13.11 31.28 2.93
C TYR A 175 13.73 31.87 1.67
N GLU A 176 14.19 33.12 1.73
CA GLU A 176 14.82 33.83 0.60
C GLU A 176 14.01 33.81 -0.72
N ASN A 177 12.66 33.86 -0.62
CA ASN A 177 11.70 33.78 -1.73
C ASN A 177 11.56 32.39 -2.39
N GLU A 178 12.09 31.34 -1.76
CA GLU A 178 11.89 29.95 -2.16
C GLU A 178 11.03 29.21 -1.13
N LEU A 179 10.27 28.21 -1.60
CA LEU A 179 9.37 27.41 -0.77
C LEU A 179 10.00 26.04 -0.48
N TYR A 180 10.02 25.68 0.79
CA TYR A 180 10.61 24.42 1.27
C TYR A 180 9.60 23.63 2.08
N ASN A 181 9.59 22.30 1.93
CA ASN A 181 8.71 21.46 2.74
C ASN A 181 9.14 21.57 4.22
N ARG A 182 8.22 21.99 5.10
CA ARG A 182 8.53 22.25 6.51
C ARG A 182 9.06 21.00 7.22
N SER A 183 8.45 19.85 6.97
CA SER A 183 8.83 18.60 7.62
C SER A 183 10.23 18.14 7.21
N LEU A 184 10.61 18.35 5.94
CA LEU A 184 11.97 18.10 5.47
C LEU A 184 12.99 19.02 6.17
N ILE A 185 12.70 20.32 6.24
CA ILE A 185 13.56 21.28 6.94
C ILE A 185 13.74 20.91 8.41
N ASN A 186 12.65 20.52 9.10
CA ASN A 186 12.72 20.08 10.50
C ASN A 186 13.63 18.85 10.69
N MET A 187 13.64 17.90 9.74
CA MET A 187 14.54 16.75 9.79
C MET A 187 16.00 17.17 9.64
N PHE A 188 16.29 18.08 8.70
CA PHE A 188 17.65 18.57 8.48
C PHE A 188 18.14 19.41 9.66
N GLU A 189 17.28 20.26 10.24
CA GLU A 189 17.58 21.01 11.46
C GLU A 189 17.90 20.05 12.60
N PHE A 190 17.09 19.00 12.78
CA PHE A 190 17.35 17.98 13.79
C PHE A 190 18.74 17.35 13.60
N ALA A 191 19.09 16.97 12.37
CA ALA A 191 20.40 16.37 12.09
C ALA A 191 21.57 17.32 12.39
N LEU A 192 21.40 18.61 12.11
CA LEU A 192 22.44 19.63 12.22
C LEU A 192 22.52 20.32 13.59
N ALA A 193 21.49 20.24 14.42
CA ALA A 193 21.41 21.00 15.67
C ALA A 193 22.47 20.55 16.70
N ALA A 194 23.19 21.52 17.29
CA ALA A 194 24.24 21.24 18.29
C ALA A 194 23.74 20.46 19.51
N ARG A 195 22.46 20.63 19.89
CA ARG A 195 21.83 19.89 21.00
C ARG A 195 21.76 18.37 20.78
N ASN A 196 21.84 17.93 19.52
CA ASN A 196 21.78 16.52 19.13
C ASN A 196 23.18 15.94 18.88
N LYS A 197 24.24 16.69 19.17
CA LYS A 197 25.64 16.28 18.96
C LYS A 197 26.36 16.20 20.30
N LYS A 198 27.16 15.15 20.49
CA LYS A 198 27.92 14.89 21.71
C LYS A 198 29.36 15.38 21.60
N TYR A 199 29.95 15.27 20.42
CA TYR A 199 31.37 15.56 20.17
C TYR A 199 31.57 16.70 19.17
N SER A 200 30.59 16.95 18.30
CA SER A 200 30.83 17.64 17.03
C SER A 200 31.32 19.10 17.15
N PRO A 201 32.43 19.46 16.48
CA PRO A 201 32.93 20.83 16.39
C PRO A 201 32.04 21.69 15.46
N LYS A 202 32.18 23.01 15.54
CA LYS A 202 31.49 23.94 14.63
C LYS A 202 32.01 23.73 13.20
N ARG A 203 31.15 23.23 12.31
CA ARG A 203 31.46 23.07 10.87
C ARG A 203 31.58 24.45 10.20
N ILE A 204 32.52 24.58 9.27
CA ILE A 204 32.68 25.77 8.42
C ILE A 204 32.32 25.34 7.00
N PRO A 205 31.34 25.99 6.34
CA PRO A 205 31.06 25.72 4.93
C PRO A 205 32.30 25.86 4.05
N ILE A 206 32.47 24.95 3.09
CA ILE A 206 33.58 25.01 2.11
C ILE A 206 33.22 25.83 0.87
N ILE A 207 31.95 26.26 0.78
CA ILE A 207 31.41 27.13 -0.26
C ILE A 207 31.04 28.50 0.32
N ASP A 208 30.86 29.49 -0.56
CA ASP A 208 30.36 30.82 -0.19
C ASP A 208 28.84 30.77 0.03
N TRP A 209 28.44 30.37 1.24
CA TRP A 209 27.05 30.33 1.69
C TRP A 209 26.92 30.99 3.05
N ASP A 210 26.13 32.06 3.12
CA ASP A 210 25.87 32.85 4.34
C ASP A 210 24.50 32.55 4.99
N GLY A 211 23.69 31.72 4.32
CA GLY A 211 22.37 31.32 4.79
C GLY A 211 22.35 30.17 5.81
N ILE A 212 21.14 29.74 6.16
CA ILE A 212 20.91 28.63 7.09
C ILE A 212 21.19 27.27 6.38
N PRO A 213 22.05 26.39 6.91
CA PRO A 213 22.50 25.15 6.25
C PRO A 213 21.39 24.20 5.80
N GLU A 214 20.33 24.07 6.59
CA GLU A 214 19.18 23.22 6.35
C GLU A 214 18.50 23.54 5.01
N TYR A 215 18.40 24.83 4.69
CA TYR A 215 17.79 25.31 3.45
C TYR A 215 18.71 25.09 2.25
N TYR A 216 20.03 25.26 2.44
CA TYR A 216 21.01 24.90 1.40
C TYR A 216 20.91 23.42 1.04
N ILE A 217 20.91 22.53 2.03
CA ILE A 217 20.82 21.09 1.79
C ILE A 217 19.50 20.74 1.10
N ALA A 218 18.39 21.35 1.51
CA ALA A 218 17.08 21.14 0.90
C ALA A 218 16.97 21.69 -0.52
N SER A 219 17.74 22.71 -0.92
CA SER A 219 17.71 23.25 -2.28
C SER A 219 18.51 22.43 -3.29
N GLN A 220 19.41 21.54 -2.84
CA GLN A 220 20.24 20.73 -3.74
C GLN A 220 19.48 19.63 -4.49
N SER A 221 18.27 19.28 -4.06
CA SER A 221 17.48 18.20 -4.67
C SER A 221 16.00 18.35 -4.38
N ASP A 222 15.15 18.00 -5.36
CA ASP A 222 13.70 17.97 -5.17
C ASP A 222 13.24 16.58 -4.69
N PHE A 223 12.75 16.51 -3.44
CA PHE A 223 12.19 15.29 -2.88
C PHE A 223 11.06 14.73 -3.77
N ASN A 224 10.18 15.59 -4.28
CA ASN A 224 9.03 15.15 -5.07
C ASN A 224 9.49 14.51 -6.38
N GLU A 225 10.51 15.06 -7.03
CA GLU A 225 11.09 14.48 -8.24
C GLU A 225 11.67 13.09 -7.95
N LEU A 226 12.54 12.98 -6.95
CA LEU A 226 13.18 11.72 -6.55
C LEU A 226 12.14 10.67 -6.15
N TYR A 227 11.16 11.05 -5.35
CA TYR A 227 10.08 10.17 -4.90
C TYR A 227 9.19 9.71 -6.07
N ASN A 228 8.82 10.62 -6.97
CA ASN A 228 7.92 10.30 -8.06
C ASN A 228 8.56 9.47 -9.17
N THR A 229 9.87 9.59 -9.34
CA THR A 229 10.66 8.83 -10.31
C THR A 229 11.19 7.50 -9.75
N HIS A 230 11.12 7.29 -8.43
CA HIS A 230 11.54 6.03 -7.81
C HIS A 230 10.74 4.83 -8.34
N SER A 231 11.45 3.82 -8.84
CA SER A 231 10.86 2.65 -9.54
C SER A 231 9.79 1.91 -8.72
N SER A 232 10.05 1.69 -7.42
CA SER A 232 9.09 1.08 -6.50
C SER A 232 7.82 1.92 -6.30
N ILE A 233 7.92 3.26 -6.31
CA ILE A 233 6.75 4.14 -6.17
C ILE A 233 5.91 4.09 -7.45
N ILE A 234 6.55 4.12 -8.62
CA ILE A 234 5.89 3.90 -9.92
C ILE A 234 5.18 2.54 -9.95
N ALA A 235 5.86 1.48 -9.50
CA ALA A 235 5.28 0.14 -9.42
C ALA A 235 4.06 0.10 -8.48
N LYS A 236 4.15 0.73 -7.30
CA LYS A 236 3.03 0.79 -6.34
C LYS A 236 1.81 1.51 -6.93
N ARG A 237 2.01 2.60 -7.67
CA ARG A 237 0.94 3.28 -8.43
C ARG A 237 0.34 2.39 -9.51
N SER A 238 1.17 1.65 -10.24
CA SER A 238 0.72 0.69 -11.24
C SER A 238 -0.14 -0.41 -10.62
N PHE A 239 0.28 -0.98 -9.49
CA PHE A 239 -0.52 -1.97 -8.77
C PHE A 239 -1.81 -1.38 -8.23
N LYS A 240 -1.78 -0.16 -7.69
CA LYS A 240 -3.00 0.56 -7.27
C LYS A 240 -4.05 0.59 -8.39
N GLN A 241 -3.63 0.98 -9.59
CA GLN A 241 -4.52 1.05 -10.76
C GLN A 241 -5.04 -0.35 -11.15
N LYS A 242 -4.15 -1.34 -11.23
CA LYS A 242 -4.53 -2.73 -11.58
C LYS A 242 -5.52 -3.34 -10.59
N ILE A 243 -5.34 -3.09 -9.29
CA ILE A 243 -6.26 -3.59 -8.26
C ILE A 243 -7.63 -2.91 -8.40
N ASN A 244 -7.67 -1.58 -8.57
CA ASN A 244 -8.91 -0.83 -8.79
C ASN A 244 -9.69 -1.33 -10.01
N ASP A 245 -9.03 -1.47 -11.17
CA ASP A 245 -9.68 -1.94 -12.39
C ASP A 245 -10.23 -3.37 -12.23
N LEU A 246 -9.44 -4.26 -11.61
CA LEU A 246 -9.84 -5.64 -11.38
C LEU A 246 -10.93 -5.78 -10.29
N CYS A 247 -10.93 -4.93 -9.27
CA CYS A 247 -11.99 -4.84 -8.27
C CYS A 247 -13.33 -4.54 -8.93
N LYS A 248 -13.38 -3.56 -9.84
CA LYS A 248 -14.60 -3.19 -10.58
C LYS A 248 -15.08 -4.31 -11.48
N GLU A 249 -14.16 -4.96 -12.19
CA GLU A 249 -14.46 -6.11 -13.04
C GLU A 249 -15.07 -7.26 -12.21
N LEU A 250 -14.40 -7.64 -11.11
CA LEU A 250 -14.85 -8.69 -10.21
C LEU A 250 -16.20 -8.37 -9.55
N ALA A 251 -16.40 -7.12 -9.12
CA ALA A 251 -17.66 -6.70 -8.51
C ALA A 251 -18.83 -6.83 -9.50
N ASN A 252 -18.62 -6.46 -10.77
CA ASN A 252 -19.63 -6.64 -11.82
C ASN A 252 -19.92 -8.12 -12.13
N ASP A 253 -18.90 -8.98 -12.15
CA ASP A 253 -19.09 -10.42 -12.35
C ASP A 253 -19.92 -11.04 -11.22
N VAL A 254 -19.60 -10.71 -9.97
CA VAL A 254 -20.32 -11.19 -8.80
C VAL A 254 -21.73 -10.63 -8.74
N ASP A 255 -21.93 -9.35 -9.04
CA ASP A 255 -23.25 -8.73 -9.14
C ASP A 255 -24.13 -9.41 -10.21
N ARG A 256 -23.56 -9.77 -11.37
CA ARG A 256 -24.28 -10.56 -12.38
C ARG A 256 -24.71 -11.92 -11.84
N ILE A 257 -23.83 -12.63 -11.14
CA ILE A 257 -24.17 -13.92 -10.50
C ILE A 257 -25.33 -13.73 -9.51
N LEU A 258 -25.27 -12.70 -8.66
CA LEU A 258 -26.31 -12.38 -7.70
C LEU A 258 -27.65 -12.06 -8.38
N LYS A 259 -27.63 -11.27 -9.46
CA LYS A 259 -28.83 -10.97 -10.27
C LYS A 259 -29.43 -12.20 -10.92
N GLU A 260 -28.61 -13.11 -11.43
CA GLU A 260 -29.10 -14.37 -11.98
C GLU A 260 -29.75 -15.25 -10.92
N ILE A 261 -29.15 -15.33 -9.72
CA ILE A 261 -29.74 -16.05 -8.59
C ILE A 261 -31.10 -15.43 -8.24
N PHE A 262 -31.16 -14.11 -8.12
CA PHE A 262 -32.40 -13.40 -7.84
C PHE A 262 -33.49 -13.70 -8.88
N ILE A 263 -33.18 -13.56 -10.19
CA ILE A 263 -34.15 -13.80 -11.27
C ILE A 263 -34.65 -15.25 -11.30
N LYS A 264 -33.77 -16.23 -11.07
CA LYS A 264 -34.11 -17.66 -11.23
C LYS A 264 -34.75 -18.27 -10.00
N TYR A 265 -34.49 -17.73 -8.80
CA TYR A 265 -34.86 -18.37 -7.55
C TYR A 265 -35.69 -17.48 -6.61
N GLU A 266 -35.58 -16.15 -6.70
CA GLU A 266 -36.25 -15.22 -5.77
C GLU A 266 -37.35 -14.40 -6.43
N LYS A 267 -37.30 -14.23 -7.75
CA LYS A 267 -38.29 -13.50 -8.53
C LYS A 267 -39.49 -14.43 -8.81
N GLU A 268 -40.63 -14.09 -8.21
CA GLU A 268 -41.93 -14.73 -8.43
C GLU A 268 -42.34 -14.78 -9.92
#